data_AF-X1HTD4-F1
#
_entry.id   AF-X1HTD4-F1
#
_cell.length_a   1.000
_cell.length_b   1.000
_cell.length_c   1.000
_cell.angle_alpha   90.00
_cell.angle_beta   90.00
_cell.angle_gamma   90.00
#
_symmetry.space_group_name_H-M   'P 1'
#
loop_
_entity.id
_entity.type
_entity.pdbx_description
1 polymer ?
#
loop_
_entity_poly.entity_id
_entity_poly.type
_entity_poly.pdbx_seq_one_letter_code
_entity_poly.pdbx_strand_id
1 'polypeptide(L)'
;MKLSRIIEIINPVLVRNFTDVDIKSLAYDSRNVTAETLFFAIHGEKYDGHKFIQDAIERGANSCVVEKEEKISTVPLIKVENARETLAEISTHFYGFPSRKLLVVGITGTNGKTTTSFLIKCIRCM
;
A
#
# COMPACT_ATOMS: atom_id res chain seq x y z
N MET A 1 -9.54 8.34 4.65
CA MET A 1 -10.49 7.27 4.28
C MET A 1 -10.67 6.37 5.48
N LYS A 2 -11.90 6.00 5.85
CA LYS A 2 -12.14 5.12 7.00
C LYS A 2 -11.66 3.69 6.76
N LEU A 3 -11.21 3.03 7.82
CA LEU A 3 -10.76 1.64 7.77
C LEU A 3 -11.88 0.66 7.40
N SER A 4 -13.10 0.89 7.90
CA SER A 4 -14.31 0.14 7.50
C SER A 4 -14.46 0.03 5.99
N ARG A 5 -14.33 1.15 5.28
CA ARG A 5 -14.42 1.18 3.81
C ARG A 5 -13.28 0.45 3.10
N ILE A 6 -12.10 0.38 3.72
CA ILE A 6 -10.97 -0.38 3.16
C ILE A 6 -11.26 -1.88 3.26
N ILE A 7 -11.78 -2.33 4.40
CA ILE A 7 -12.14 -3.73 4.65
C ILE A 7 -13.20 -4.23 3.65
N GLU A 8 -14.19 -3.39 3.32
CA GLU A 8 -15.21 -3.71 2.30
C GLU A 8 -14.62 -3.97 0.90
N ILE A 9 -13.48 -3.34 0.57
CA ILE A 9 -12.85 -3.47 -0.75
C ILE A 9 -12.07 -4.78 -0.85
N ILE A 10 -11.27 -5.09 0.17
CA ILE A 10 -10.22 -6.13 0.08
C ILE A 10 -10.65 -7.51 0.59
N ASN A 11 -11.85 -7.62 1.17
CA ASN A 11 -12.42 -8.83 1.75
C ASN A 11 -11.39 -9.66 2.56
N PRO A 12 -10.96 -9.17 3.73
CA PRO A 12 -9.82 -9.73 4.45
C PRO A 12 -10.12 -11.12 5.01
N VAL A 13 -9.06 -11.92 5.15
CA VAL A 13 -9.13 -13.27 5.74
C VAL A 13 -9.53 -13.18 7.21
N LEU A 14 -8.97 -12.20 7.93
CA LEU A 14 -9.22 -12.01 9.35
C LEU A 14 -8.91 -10.57 9.76
N VAL A 15 -9.73 -10.01 10.66
CA VAL A 15 -9.49 -8.68 11.26
C VAL A 15 -9.37 -8.84 12.77
N ARG A 16 -8.29 -8.31 13.36
CA ARG A 16 -8.09 -8.26 14.83
C ARG A 16 -8.08 -6.82 15.31
N ASN A 17 -8.54 -6.65 16.55
CA ASN A 17 -8.55 -5.37 17.26
C ASN A 17 -9.18 -4.25 16.41
N PHE A 18 -10.29 -4.56 15.75
CA PHE A 18 -10.94 -3.64 14.83
C PHE A 18 -11.35 -2.35 15.55
N THR A 19 -10.90 -1.24 15.01
CA THR A 19 -11.28 0.11 15.41
C THR A 19 -11.41 0.94 14.14
N ASP A 20 -12.51 1.69 13.99
CA ASP A 20 -12.77 2.45 12.77
C ASP A 20 -11.98 3.78 12.72
N VAL A 21 -10.69 3.65 12.42
CA VAL A 21 -9.75 4.75 12.33
C VAL A 21 -9.75 5.41 10.96
N ASP A 22 -9.31 6.67 10.91
CA ASP A 22 -9.09 7.40 9.68
C ASP A 22 -7.69 7.13 9.12
N ILE A 23 -7.61 6.78 7.83
CA ILE A 23 -6.36 6.56 7.11
C ILE A 23 -6.07 7.79 6.23
N LYS A 24 -4.90 8.41 6.43
CA LYS A 24 -4.42 9.57 5.65
C LYS A 24 -3.32 9.22 4.66
N SER A 25 -2.59 8.13 4.89
CA SER A 25 -1.50 7.68 4.03
C SER A 25 -1.40 6.16 4.00
N LEU A 26 -0.76 5.64 2.94
CA LEU A 26 -0.44 4.23 2.77
C LEU A 26 1.08 4.11 2.72
N ALA A 27 1.67 3.15 3.44
CA ALA A 27 3.11 2.89 3.37
C ALA A 27 3.41 1.40 3.50
N TYR A 28 4.39 0.91 2.75
CA TYR A 28 4.94 -0.45 2.91
C TYR A 28 6.37 -0.45 3.46
N ASP A 29 6.99 0.73 3.59
CA ASP A 29 8.30 0.94 4.20
C ASP A 29 8.08 1.72 5.50
N SER A 30 8.49 1.15 6.64
CA SER A 30 8.26 1.74 7.96
C SER A 30 8.92 3.11 8.08
N ARG A 31 10.00 3.38 7.34
CA ARG A 31 10.71 4.67 7.33
C ARG A 31 9.87 5.82 6.75
N ASN A 32 8.88 5.50 5.92
CA ASN A 32 7.97 6.47 5.30
C ASN A 32 6.64 6.61 6.05
N VAL A 33 6.48 5.91 7.18
CA VAL A 33 5.27 5.99 7.99
C VAL A 33 5.17 7.35 8.67
N THR A 34 3.97 7.91 8.62
CA THR A 34 3.58 9.12 9.35
C THR A 34 2.29 8.85 10.13
N ALA A 35 1.81 9.83 10.89
CA ALA A 35 0.56 9.69 11.63
C ALA A 35 -0.61 9.28 10.71
N GLU A 36 -1.45 8.36 11.20
CA GLU A 36 -2.65 7.87 10.50
C GLU A 36 -2.34 7.12 9.19
N THR A 37 -1.22 6.41 9.16
CA THR A 37 -0.83 5.56 8.04
C THR A 37 -1.37 4.13 8.19
N LEU A 38 -1.91 3.58 7.10
CA LEU A 38 -2.11 2.14 6.93
C LEU A 38 -0.80 1.52 6.44
N PHE A 39 -0.17 0.73 7.30
CA PHE A 39 1.10 0.07 7.00
C PHE A 39 0.87 -1.30 6.34
N PHE A 40 1.65 -1.63 5.32
CA PHE A 40 1.57 -2.91 4.59
C PHE A 40 2.82 -3.73 4.86
N ALA A 41 2.70 -4.79 5.63
CA ALA A 41 3.78 -5.73 5.92
C ALA A 41 3.98 -6.69 4.73
N ILE A 42 4.61 -6.19 3.67
CA ILE A 42 4.87 -6.97 2.46
C ILE A 42 6.08 -7.88 2.68
N HIS A 43 5.95 -9.17 2.34
CA HIS A 43 7.10 -10.06 2.26
C HIS A 43 7.92 -9.75 1.00
N GLY A 44 9.14 -9.23 1.19
CA GLY A 44 10.08 -8.95 0.11
C GLY A 44 11.13 -10.05 -0.06
N GLU A 45 11.81 -10.09 -1.20
CA GLU A 45 12.87 -11.08 -1.47
C GLU A 45 14.06 -10.99 -0.50
N LYS A 46 14.35 -9.79 0.02
CA LYS A 46 15.49 -9.54 0.93
C LYS A 46 15.09 -9.37 2.39
N TYR A 47 13.88 -8.88 2.66
CA TYR A 47 13.44 -8.52 4.01
C TYR A 47 11.96 -8.85 4.20
N ASP A 48 11.61 -9.35 5.38
CA ASP A 48 10.23 -9.62 5.79
C ASP A 48 9.62 -8.35 6.41
N GLY A 49 8.63 -7.74 5.75
CA GLY A 49 7.94 -6.53 6.20
C GLY A 49 7.29 -6.67 7.58
N HIS A 50 6.96 -7.90 8.00
CA HIS A 50 6.37 -8.18 9.31
C HIS A 50 7.30 -7.79 10.47
N LYS A 51 8.62 -7.81 10.26
CA LYS A 51 9.60 -7.39 11.28
C LYS A 51 9.53 -5.90 11.61
N PHE A 52 8.91 -5.09 10.74
CA PHE A 52 8.84 -3.64 10.89
C PHE A 52 7.46 -3.15 11.33
N ILE A 53 6.52 -4.04 11.66
CA ILE A 53 5.19 -3.67 12.16
C ILE A 53 5.32 -2.80 13.42
N GLN A 54 6.17 -3.19 14.37
CA GLN A 54 6.36 -2.45 15.61
C GLN A 54 6.94 -1.05 15.36
N ASP A 55 7.97 -0.93 14.51
CA ASP A 55 8.56 0.37 14.11
C ASP A 55 7.54 1.25 13.37
N ALA A 56 6.68 0.66 12.53
CA ALA A 56 5.60 1.39 11.88
C ALA A 56 4.58 1.93 12.89
N ILE A 57 4.17 1.13 13.87
CA ILE A 57 3.24 1.55 14.93
C ILE A 57 3.85 2.71 15.74
N GLU A 58 5.11 2.60 16.14
CA GLU A 58 5.83 3.64 16.89
C GLU A 58 5.95 4.97 16.11
N ARG A 59 6.02 4.90 14.78
CA ARG A 59 6.04 6.08 13.90
C ARG A 59 4.66 6.68 13.63
N GLY A 60 3.59 6.05 14.09
CA GLY A 60 2.21 6.55 13.96
C GLY A 60 1.34 5.81 12.94
N ALA A 61 1.73 4.60 12.51
CA ALA A 61 0.79 3.72 11.83
C ALA A 61 -0.36 3.39 12.79
N ASN A 62 -1.59 3.64 12.34
CA ASN A 62 -2.79 3.41 13.15
C ASN A 62 -3.53 2.13 12.75
N SER A 63 -3.01 1.38 11.78
CA SER A 63 -3.52 0.09 11.31
C SER A 63 -2.47 -0.57 10.42
N CYS A 64 -2.47 -1.91 10.37
CA CYS A 64 -1.53 -2.67 9.56
C CYS A 64 -2.20 -3.80 8.78
N VAL A 65 -1.81 -3.98 7.52
CA VAL A 65 -2.12 -5.13 6.67
C VAL A 65 -0.97 -6.13 6.75
N VAL A 66 -1.29 -7.39 7.04
CA VAL A 66 -0.32 -8.47 7.25
C VAL A 66 -0.72 -9.71 6.45
N GLU A 67 0.25 -10.55 6.08
CA GLU A 67 -0.01 -11.85 5.43
C GLU A 67 -0.02 -12.98 6.47
N LYS A 68 0.80 -12.83 7.51
CA LYS A 68 0.90 -13.79 8.62
C LYS A 68 0.03 -13.33 9.78
N GLU A 69 -0.45 -14.31 10.55
CA GLU A 69 -1.23 -14.02 11.74
C GLU A 69 -0.32 -13.51 12.86
N GLU A 70 -0.49 -12.25 13.21
CA GLU A 70 0.19 -11.62 14.36
C GLU A 70 -0.76 -11.65 15.56
N LYS A 71 -0.27 -12.11 16.72
CA LYS A 71 -1.15 -12.39 17.88
C LYS A 71 -1.52 -11.14 18.66
N ILE A 72 -0.66 -10.11 18.69
CA ILE A 72 -0.81 -8.94 19.57
C ILE A 72 -0.42 -7.68 18.79
N SER A 73 -1.32 -6.70 18.77
CA SER A 73 -1.05 -5.35 18.27
C SER A 73 -1.98 -4.37 18.97
N THR A 74 -1.46 -3.19 19.30
CA THR A 74 -2.24 -2.06 19.83
C THR A 74 -3.13 -1.41 18.78
N VAL A 75 -2.87 -1.68 17.49
CA VAL A 75 -3.61 -1.15 16.35
C VAL A 75 -4.34 -2.27 15.61
N PRO A 76 -5.41 -1.96 14.83
CA PRO A 76 -6.09 -2.91 13.96
C PRO A 76 -5.11 -3.66 13.05
N LEU A 77 -5.27 -4.98 13.00
CA LEU A 77 -4.53 -5.85 12.09
C LEU A 77 -5.49 -6.48 11.09
N ILE A 78 -5.18 -6.33 9.81
CA ILE A 78 -5.94 -6.88 8.71
C ILE A 78 -5.10 -7.95 8.03
N LYS A 79 -5.48 -9.21 8.22
CA LYS A 79 -4.85 -10.34 7.56
C LYS A 79 -5.42 -10.52 6.16
N VAL A 80 -4.55 -10.57 5.17
CA VAL A 80 -4.87 -10.83 3.76
C VAL A 80 -4.02 -11.98 3.23
N GLU A 81 -4.40 -12.55 2.10
CA GLU A 81 -3.58 -13.59 1.45
C GLU A 81 -2.32 -13.01 0.81
N ASN A 82 -2.44 -11.82 0.21
CA ASN A 82 -1.34 -11.15 -0.50
C ASN A 82 -1.37 -9.63 -0.22
N ALA A 83 -0.43 -9.16 0.59
CA ALA A 83 -0.34 -7.75 0.99
C ALA A 83 0.07 -6.85 -0.18
N ARG A 84 0.82 -7.36 -1.16
CA ARG A 84 1.25 -6.59 -2.33
C ARG A 84 0.09 -6.30 -3.28
N GLU A 85 -0.74 -7.30 -3.56
CA GLU A 85 -1.95 -7.12 -4.38
C GLU A 85 -2.95 -6.20 -3.67
N THR A 86 -3.14 -6.43 -2.37
CA THR A 86 -3.99 -5.59 -1.51
C THR A 86 -3.53 -4.12 -1.54
N LEU A 87 -2.22 -3.85 -1.46
CA LEU A 87 -1.69 -2.50 -1.57
C LEU A 87 -2.03 -1.85 -2.92
N ALA A 88 -1.90 -2.58 -4.04
CA ALA A 88 -2.19 -2.06 -5.36
C ALA A 88 -3.67 -1.69 -5.51
N GLU A 89 -4.55 -2.56 -5.02
CA GLU A 89 -6.00 -2.34 -5.04
C GLU A 89 -6.42 -1.16 -4.16
N ILE A 90 -5.95 -1.11 -2.91
CA ILE A 90 -6.26 -0.01 -1.99
C ILE A 90 -5.71 1.30 -2.54
N SER A 91 -4.48 1.32 -3.05
CA SER A 91 -3.87 2.55 -3.60
C SER A 91 -4.72 3.12 -4.74
N THR A 92 -5.29 2.26 -5.57
CA THR A 92 -6.16 2.68 -6.68
C THR A 92 -7.41 3.39 -6.16
N HIS A 93 -8.06 2.83 -5.13
CA HIS A 93 -9.25 3.42 -4.52
C HIS A 93 -8.94 4.66 -3.68
N PHE A 94 -7.88 4.60 -2.87
CA PHE A 94 -7.45 5.66 -1.97
C PHE A 94 -7.08 6.94 -2.71
N TYR A 95 -6.38 6.83 -3.84
CA TYR A 95 -6.01 7.98 -4.68
C TYR A 95 -7.04 8.31 -5.78
N GLY A 96 -8.21 7.65 -5.77
CA GLY A 96 -9.33 7.99 -6.65
C GLY A 96 -9.07 7.74 -8.13
N PHE A 97 -8.50 6.57 -8.46
CA PHE A 97 -8.24 6.10 -9.83
C PHE A 97 -7.46 7.10 -10.70
N PRO A 98 -6.22 7.47 -10.32
CA PRO A 98 -5.44 8.48 -11.05
C PRO A 98 -5.18 8.09 -12.51
N SER A 99 -5.03 6.79 -12.80
CA SER A 99 -4.85 6.27 -14.15
C SER A 99 -6.04 6.52 -15.08
N ARG A 100 -7.24 6.74 -14.56
CA ARG A 100 -8.43 7.10 -15.37
C ARG A 100 -8.47 8.60 -15.70
N LYS A 101 -7.71 9.43 -14.99
CA LYS A 101 -7.66 10.89 -15.15
C LYS A 101 -6.44 11.36 -15.94
N LEU A 102 -5.48 10.47 -16.20
CA LEU A 102 -4.22 10.75 -16.88
C LEU A 102 -4.05 9.81 -18.08
N LEU A 103 -3.43 10.29 -19.16
CA LEU A 103 -2.96 9.37 -20.19
C LEU A 103 -1.71 8.63 -19.66
N VAL A 104 -1.86 7.33 -19.41
CA VAL A 104 -0.76 6.47 -18.97
C VAL A 104 -0.24 5.66 -20.16
N VAL A 105 1.07 5.71 -20.40
CA VAL A 105 1.75 4.92 -21.43
C VAL A 105 2.73 3.95 -20.77
N GLY A 106 2.49 2.65 -20.91
CA GLY A 106 3.38 1.60 -20.41
C GLY A 106 4.40 1.19 -21.47
N ILE A 107 5.69 1.20 -21.12
CA ILE A 107 6.78 0.79 -22.02
C ILE A 107 7.52 -0.38 -21.39
N THR A 108 7.47 -1.53 -22.06
CA THR A 108 8.16 -2.77 -21.64
C THR A 108 9.12 -3.23 -22.73
N GLY A 109 10.12 -4.05 -22.37
CA GLY A 109 11.14 -4.57 -23.29
C GLY A 109 12.53 -4.59 -22.66
N THR A 110 13.43 -5.47 -23.11
CA THR A 110 14.77 -5.62 -22.50
C THR A 110 15.61 -4.36 -22.65
N ASN A 111 15.55 -3.70 -23.81
CA ASN A 111 16.28 -2.47 -24.14
C ASN A 111 15.33 -1.36 -24.60
N GLY A 112 15.79 -0.10 -24.52
CA GLY A 112 15.09 1.05 -25.12
C GLY A 112 13.91 1.65 -24.34
N LYS A 113 13.53 1.08 -23.17
CA LYS A 113 12.45 1.59 -22.31
C LYS A 113 12.63 3.07 -21.94
N THR A 114 13.81 3.41 -21.41
CA THR A 114 14.12 4.76 -20.95
C THR A 114 14.20 5.76 -22.11
N THR A 115 14.81 5.38 -23.23
CA THR A 115 14.90 6.26 -24.41
C THR A 115 13.51 6.54 -24.97
N THR A 116 12.67 5.51 -25.09
CA THR A 116 11.31 5.63 -25.63
C THR A 116 10.43 6.46 -24.70
N SER A 117 10.54 6.31 -23.37
CA SER A 117 9.80 7.13 -22.42
C SER A 117 10.17 8.62 -22.51
N PHE A 118 11.45 8.93 -22.73
CA PHE A 118 11.92 10.29 -22.96
C PHE A 118 11.39 10.88 -24.27
N LEU A 119 11.44 10.14 -25.37
CA LEU A 119 10.96 10.62 -26.67
C LEU A 119 9.46 10.96 -26.62
N ILE A 120 8.65 10.07 -26.05
CA ILE A 120 7.20 10.30 -25.87
C ILE A 120 6.95 11.55 -25.01
N LYS A 121 7.74 11.74 -23.94
CA LYS A 121 7.65 12.95 -23.10
C LYS A 121 7.99 14.21 -23.90
N CYS A 122 9.06 14.20 -24.68
CA CYS A 122 9.46 15.36 -25.49
C CYS A 122 8.40 15.75 -26.53
N ILE A 123 7.77 14.77 -27.18
CA ILE A 123 6.75 15.02 -28.21
C ILE A 123 5.48 15.63 -27.59
N ARG A 124 5.10 15.25 -26.36
CA ARG A 124 3.86 15.75 -25.72
C ARG A 124 4.05 17.00 -24.85
N CYS A 125 5.28 17.44 -24.59
CA CYS A 125 5.58 18.67 -23.86
C CYS A 125 5.79 19.90 -24.76
N MET A 126 5.81 19.73 -26.09
CA MET A 126 5.56 20.81 -27.04
C MET A 126 4.05 21.06 -27.14
#